data_AF-A0A3A4U1Z3-F1
#
_entry.id   AF-A0A3A4U1Z3-F1
#
_cell.length_a   1.000
_cell.length_b   1.000
_cell.length_c   1.000
_cell.angle_alpha   90.00
_cell.angle_beta   90.00
_cell.angle_gamma   90.00
#
_symmetry.space_group_name_H-M   'P 1'
#
loop_
_entity.id
_entity.type
_entity.pdbx_description
1 polymer ?
#
loop_
_entity_poly.entity_id
_entity_poly.type
_entity_poly.pdbx_seq_one_letter_code
_entity_poly.pdbx_strand_id
1 'polypeptide(L)' 'MALETAPLMREAGEGRITLHLHPVTVAEVVWVLSKGYGFDRSSVAGAVRSLLRSTGIRCRESGTIIDALDDFEHRGV' A
#
# COMPACT_ATOMS: atom_id res chain seq x y z
N MET A 1 8.55 10.35 -10.59
CA MET A 1 8.00 9.24 -9.76
C MET A 1 6.55 8.85 -10.15
N ALA A 2 5.49 9.55 -9.74
CA ALA A 2 4.11 9.08 -10.02
C ALA A 2 3.74 9.00 -11.53
N LEU A 3 4.26 9.94 -12.34
CA LEU A 3 4.03 9.97 -13.79
C LEU A 3 4.69 8.80 -14.53
N GLU A 4 5.83 8.33 -14.06
CA GLU A 4 6.58 7.23 -14.69
C GLU A 4 5.91 5.87 -14.43
N THR A 5 5.24 5.71 -13.29
CA THR A 5 4.56 4.45 -12.91
C THR A 5 3.11 4.38 -13.41
N ALA A 6 2.55 5.48 -13.91
CA ALA A 6 1.16 5.54 -14.36
C ALA A 6 0.81 4.52 -15.47
N PRO A 7 1.68 4.25 -16.48
CA PRO A 7 1.41 3.21 -17.47
C PRO A 7 1.26 1.83 -16.85
N LEU A 8 2.11 1.49 -15.87
CA LEU A 8 2.12 0.20 -15.20
C LEU A 8 0.85 -0.01 -14.36
N MET A 9 0.45 1.01 -13.60
CA MET A 9 -0.81 0.97 -12.82
C MET A 9 -2.03 0.87 -13.72
N ARG A 10 -2.01 1.53 -14.89
CA ARG A 10 -3.10 1.43 -15.88
C ARG A 10 -3.19 0.02 -16.47
N GLU A 11 -2.06 -0.57 -16.86
CA GLU A 11 -2.01 -1.96 -17.34
C GLU A 11 -2.53 -2.96 -16.31
N ALA A 12 -2.20 -2.75 -15.04
CA ALA A 12 -2.71 -3.57 -13.94
C ALA A 12 -4.22 -3.37 -13.73
N GLY A 13 -4.71 -2.13 -13.76
CA GLY A 13 -6.13 -1.80 -13.62
C GLY A 13 -7.00 -2.32 -14.77
N GLU A 14 -6.43 -2.41 -15.98
CA GLU A 14 -7.07 -3.00 -17.17
C GLU A 14 -6.92 -4.53 -17.21
N GLY A 15 -6.29 -5.16 -16.21
CA GLY A 15 -6.15 -6.61 -16.09
C GLY A 15 -5.13 -7.24 -17.05
N ARG A 16 -4.31 -6.44 -17.73
CA ARG A 16 -3.27 -6.96 -18.65
C ARG A 16 -2.09 -7.56 -17.93
N ILE A 17 -1.79 -7.06 -16.74
CA ILE A 17 -0.72 -7.56 -15.87
C ILE A 17 -1.22 -7.65 -14.42
N THR A 18 -0.48 -8.37 -13.59
CA THR A 18 -0.67 -8.37 -12.13
C THR A 18 0.63 -7.94 -11.46
N LEU A 19 0.57 -6.92 -10.62
CA LEU A 19 1.69 -6.43 -9.84
C LEU A 19 1.71 -7.11 -8.48
N HIS A 20 2.76 -7.88 -8.24
CA HIS A 20 2.95 -8.59 -6.97
C HIS A 20 3.79 -7.75 -6.01
N LEU A 21 3.24 -7.48 -4.82
CA LEU A 21 3.92 -6.80 -3.74
C LEU A 21 4.32 -7.78 -2.65
N HIS A 22 5.55 -7.66 -2.17
CA HIS A 22 6.01 -8.38 -0.98
C HIS A 22 5.57 -7.66 0.29
N PRO A 23 5.18 -8.36 1.38
CA PRO A 23 4.79 -7.72 2.65
C PRO A 23 5.83 -6.73 3.19
N VAL A 24 7.13 -7.06 3.05
CA VAL A 24 8.23 -6.16 3.43
C VAL A 24 8.20 -4.83 2.67
N THR A 25 7.87 -4.84 1.38
CA THR A 25 7.71 -3.60 0.60
C THR A 25 6.58 -2.74 1.15
N VAL A 26 5.48 -3.38 1.58
CA VAL A 26 4.35 -2.66 2.18
C VAL A 26 4.74 -2.04 3.53
N ALA A 27 5.45 -2.80 4.37
CA ALA A 27 5.97 -2.30 5.65
C ALA A 27 6.92 -1.11 5.45
N GLU A 28 7.80 -1.18 4.45
CA GLU A 28 8.71 -0.08 4.11
C GLU A 28 7.93 1.16 3.65
N VAL A 29 6.90 1.00 2.80
CA VAL A 29 6.04 2.12 2.39
C VAL A 29 5.38 2.78 3.59
N VAL A 30 4.84 2.00 4.54
CA VAL A 30 4.26 2.53 5.78
C VAL A 30 5.30 3.30 6.59
N TRP A 31 6.51 2.75 6.74
CA TRP A 31 7.59 3.40 7.48
C TRP A 31 8.06 4.69 6.79
N VAL A 32 8.31 4.66 5.48
CA VAL A 32 8.75 5.83 4.71
C VAL A 32 7.72 6.94 4.76
N LEU A 33 6.44 6.65 4.55
CA LEU A 33 5.40 7.67 4.57
C LEU A 33 5.21 8.27 5.98
N SER A 34 5.22 7.43 7.02
CA SER A 34 4.97 7.90 8.39
C SER A 34 6.20 8.55 9.06
N LYS A 35 7.39 7.95 8.94
CA LYS A 35 8.63 8.41 9.58
C LYS A 35 9.49 9.23 8.65
N GLY A 36 9.66 8.79 7.41
CA GLY A 36 10.48 9.49 6.41
C GLY A 36 9.85 10.82 6.00
N TYR A 37 8.55 10.83 5.72
CA TYR A 37 7.82 12.02 5.24
C TYR A 37 6.89 12.65 6.28
N GLY A 38 6.67 12.01 7.43
CA GLY A 38 5.91 12.60 8.54
C GLY A 38 4.40 12.67 8.31
N PHE A 39 3.84 11.89 7.37
CA PHE A 39 2.40 11.82 7.18
C PHE A 39 1.71 11.18 8.41
N ASP A 40 0.51 11.66 8.73
CA ASP A 40 -0.25 11.12 9.85
C ASP A 40 -0.70 9.68 9.58
N ARG A 41 -0.94 8.93 10.66
CA ARG A 41 -1.21 7.49 10.57
C ARG A 41 -2.47 7.16 9.78
N SER A 42 -3.51 7.98 9.85
CA SER A 42 -4.76 7.74 9.13
C SER A 42 -4.56 7.95 7.63
N SER A 43 -3.85 9.01 7.23
CA SER A 43 -3.46 9.25 5.83
C SER A 43 -2.62 8.09 5.26
N VAL A 44 -1.65 7.60 6.03
CA VAL A 44 -0.82 6.45 5.61
C VAL A 44 -1.64 5.18 5.49
N ALA A 45 -2.44 4.84 6.52
CA ALA A 45 -3.28 3.64 6.51
C ALA A 45 -4.26 3.65 5.34
N GLY A 46 -4.93 4.78 5.09
CA GLY A 46 -5.86 4.95 3.97
C GLY A 46 -5.19 4.76 2.61
N ALA A 47 -4.02 5.38 2.39
CA ALA A 47 -3.28 5.27 1.13
C ALA A 47 -2.82 3.82 0.86
N VAL A 48 -2.24 3.15 1.86
CA VAL A 48 -1.75 1.77 1.70
C VAL A 48 -2.92 0.80 1.54
N ARG A 49 -4.02 0.97 2.29
CA ARG A 49 -5.24 0.15 2.13
C ARG A 49 -5.82 0.29 0.72
N SER A 50 -5.84 1.50 0.17
CA SER A 50 -6.29 1.75 -1.21
C SER A 50 -5.40 1.03 -2.24
N LEU A 51 -4.07 1.11 -2.08
CA LEU A 51 -3.13 0.40 -2.94
C LEU A 51 -3.35 -1.12 -2.90
N LEU A 52 -3.46 -1.72 -1.70
CA LEU A 52 -3.64 -3.17 -1.55
C LEU A 52 -4.97 -3.68 -2.10
N ARG A 53 -5.99 -2.82 -2.20
CA ARG A 53 -7.32 -3.14 -2.75
C ARG A 53 -7.45 -2.81 -4.24
N SER A 54 -6.43 -2.21 -4.85
CA SER A 54 -6.48 -1.79 -6.25
C SER A 54 -6.50 -3.00 -7.20
N THR A 55 -7.31 -2.92 -8.26
CA THR A 55 -7.36 -3.94 -9.31
C THR A 55 -5.97 -4.18 -9.90
N GLY A 56 -5.59 -5.45 -10.06
CA GLY A 56 -4.29 -5.84 -10.59
C GLY A 56 -3.15 -5.80 -9.57
N ILE A 57 -3.39 -5.40 -8.31
CA ILE A 57 -2.41 -5.51 -7.22
C ILE A 57 -2.66 -6.81 -6.44
N ARG A 58 -1.59 -7.56 -6.18
CA ARG A 58 -1.62 -8.72 -5.27
C ARG A 58 -0.50 -8.64 -4.25
N CYS A 59 -0.86 -8.73 -2.98
CA CYS A 59 0.10 -8.90 -1.90
C CYS A 59 -0.19 -10.20 -1.16
N ARG A 60 0.86 -10.95 -0.83
CA ARG A 60 0.72 -12.09 0.09
C ARG A 60 0.26 -11.55 1.44
N GLU A 61 -0.61 -12.28 2.13
CA GLU A 61 -1.06 -11.93 3.49
C GLU A 61 -1.76 -10.56 3.57
N SER A 62 -2.36 -10.09 2.46
CA SER A 62 -3.00 -8.78 2.40
C SER A 62 -4.09 -8.57 3.46
N GLY A 63 -4.81 -9.62 3.84
CA GLY A 63 -5.78 -9.57 4.95
C GLY A 63 -5.12 -9.19 6.27
N THR A 64 -4.08 -9.93 6.67
CA THR A 64 -3.31 -9.65 7.89
C THR A 64 -2.67 -8.26 7.87
N ILE A 65 -2.19 -7.81 6.71
CA ILE A 65 -1.62 -6.47 6.57
C ILE A 65 -2.71 -5.40 6.73
N ILE A 66 -3.90 -5.60 6.16
CA ILE A 66 -5.03 -4.67 6.33
C ILE A 66 -5.44 -4.58 7.80
N ASP A 67 -5.55 -5.71 8.50
CA ASP A 67 -5.85 -5.73 9.94
C ASP A 67 -4.77 -4.99 10.74
N ALA A 68 -3.48 -5.19 10.40
CA ALA A 68 -2.38 -4.46 11.02
C ALA A 68 -2.40 -2.96 10.72
N LEU A 69 -2.90 -2.53 9.56
CA LEU A 69 -3.10 -1.11 9.23
C LEU A 69 -4.22 -0.49 10.09
N ASP A 70 -5.28 -1.25 10.38
CA ASP A 70 -6.36 -0.80 11.27
C ASP A 70 -5.82 -0.61 12.70
N ASP A 71 -4.99 -1.55 13.19
CA ASP A 71 -4.31 -1.39 14.47
C ASP A 71 -3.33 -0.22 14.46
N PHE A 72 -2.55 -0.03 13.39
CA PHE A 72 -1.64 1.11 13.24
C PHE A 72 -2.38 2.45 13.27
N GLU A 73 -3.55 2.54 12.62
CA GLU A 73 -4.38 3.74 12.56
C GLU A 73 -4.92 4.11 13.96
N HIS A 74 -5.33 3.12 14.75
CA HIS A 74 -6.05 3.34 16.01
C HIS A 74 -5.23 3.15 17.29
N ARG A 75 -4.08 2.47 17.23
CA ARG A 75 -3.25 2.14 18.40
C ARG A 75 -1.84 2.70 18.23
N GLY A 76 -1.38 3.42 19.24
CA GLY A 76 0.05 3.66 19.44
C GLY A 76 0.71 2.42 19.99
N VAL A 77 1.45 1.70 19.15
CA VAL A 77 2.73 1.13 19.60
C VAL A 77 3.72 2.25 19.84
#